data_AF-A0A2N0QXV9-F1
#
_entry.id   AF-A0A2N0QXV9-F1
#
_cell.length_a   1.000
_cell.length_b   1.000
_cell.length_c   1.000
_cell.angle_alpha   90.00
_cell.angle_beta   90.00
_cell.angle_gamma   90.00
#
_symmetry.space_group_name_H-M   'P 1'
#
loop_
_entity.id
_entity.type
_entity.pdbx_description
1 polymer ?
#
loop_
_entity_poly.entity_id
_entity_poly.type
_entity_poly.pdbx_seq_one_letter_code
_entity_poly.pdbx_strand_id
1 'polypeptide(L)'
;DKEYLLVKEYAEGGTLRNYLEAKFFSLNWGDKYGLALQLSNAINCLHENGIVHKDLHSNNVLIHQNSIKLADFGLSKRIRDAGQISFETVPYLDPEVFGIIGENSRYLNSSGENKQIERQKKSDIYSIGVLFWELSSGKKPFAD
;
A
#
# COMPACT_ATOMS: atom_id res chain seq x y z
N ASP A 1 -12.88 -23.47 19.13
CA ASP A 1 -11.96 -22.83 18.16
C ASP A 1 -10.69 -22.35 18.84
N LYS A 2 -9.57 -22.23 18.12
CA LYS A 2 -8.33 -21.65 18.64
C LYS A 2 -8.29 -20.16 18.30
N GLU A 3 -8.23 -19.31 19.31
CA GLU A 3 -8.01 -17.88 19.13
C GLU A 3 -6.51 -17.59 19.04
N TYR A 4 -6.13 -16.70 18.12
CA TYR A 4 -4.74 -16.26 17.95
C TYR A 4 -4.65 -14.77 18.29
N LEU A 5 -3.63 -14.41 19.08
CA LEU A 5 -3.31 -13.03 19.41
C LEU A 5 -1.99 -12.65 18.75
N LEU A 6 -1.97 -11.49 18.11
CA LEU A 6 -0.78 -10.91 17.49
C LEU A 6 -0.43 -9.61 18.21
N VAL A 7 0.63 -9.63 19.01
CA VAL A 7 1.12 -8.44 19.72
C VAL A 7 2.16 -7.74 18.85
N LYS A 8 1.95 -6.46 18.57
CA LYS A 8 2.83 -5.60 17.76
C LYS A 8 3.20 -4.34 18.53
N GLU A 9 4.25 -3.68 18.07
CA GLU A 9 4.61 -2.34 18.51
C GLU A 9 3.49 -1.33 18.19
N TYR A 10 3.29 -0.36 19.08
CA TYR A 10 2.32 0.72 18.88
C TYR A 10 2.97 1.92 18.17
N ALA A 11 2.34 2.40 17.10
CA ALA A 11 2.78 3.57 16.34
C ALA A 11 1.98 4.81 16.77
N GLU A 12 2.56 5.68 17.59
CA GLU A 12 1.90 6.84 18.20
C GLU A 12 1.52 7.95 17.21
N GLY A 13 2.14 7.97 16.03
CA GLY A 13 1.77 8.90 14.96
C GLY A 13 0.50 8.49 14.22
N GLY A 14 -0.08 7.32 14.54
CA GLY A 14 -1.27 6.79 13.89
C GLY A 14 -1.02 6.42 12.43
N THR A 15 -2.08 6.45 11.62
CA THR A 15 -1.98 6.25 10.18
C THR A 15 -1.40 7.48 9.49
N LEU A 16 -0.84 7.31 8.29
CA LEU A 16 -0.39 8.42 7.45
C LEU A 16 -1.54 9.37 7.15
N ARG A 17 -2.77 8.86 6.98
CA ARG A 17 -3.96 9.68 6.77
C ARG A 17 -4.19 10.64 7.94
N ASN A 18 -4.23 10.11 9.17
CA ASN A 18 -4.41 10.93 10.37
C ASN A 18 -3.22 11.86 10.60
N TYR A 19 -2.02 11.40 10.32
CA TYR A 19 -0.80 12.19 10.46
C TYR A 19 -0.81 13.42 9.53
N LEU A 20 -1.21 13.24 8.27
CA LEU A 20 -1.33 14.34 7.32
C LEU A 20 -2.46 15.30 7.72
N GLU A 21 -3.62 14.80 8.15
CA GLU A 21 -4.70 15.66 8.65
C GLU A 21 -4.26 16.56 9.80
N ALA A 22 -3.48 16.03 10.74
CA ALA A 22 -3.02 16.77 11.91
C ALA A 22 -1.83 17.69 11.61
N LYS A 23 -0.91 17.27 10.73
CA LYS A 23 0.42 17.90 10.62
C LYS A 23 0.78 18.44 9.24
N PHE A 24 -0.05 18.30 8.21
CA PHE A 24 0.34 18.63 6.83
C PHE A 24 0.99 20.02 6.66
N PHE A 25 0.42 21.06 7.28
CA PHE A 25 0.95 22.43 7.19
C PHE A 25 2.25 22.66 7.99
N SER A 26 2.58 21.75 8.91
CA SER A 26 3.85 21.77 9.66
C SER A 26 4.98 21.00 8.97
N LEU A 27 4.65 20.15 8.00
CA LEU A 27 5.63 19.36 7.25
C LEU A 27 6.24 20.18 6.12
N ASN A 28 7.55 20.33 6.14
CA ASN A 28 8.27 20.91 5.02
C ASN A 28 8.51 19.87 3.91
N TRP A 29 9.04 20.30 2.77
CA TRP A 29 9.33 19.41 1.64
C TRP A 29 10.38 18.33 1.96
N GLY A 30 11.35 18.63 2.82
CA GLY A 30 12.34 17.65 3.29
C GLY A 30 11.68 16.53 4.11
N ASP A 31 10.74 16.87 4.99
CA ASP A 31 9.98 15.87 5.76
C ASP A 31 9.16 14.97 4.83
N LYS A 32 8.41 15.58 3.89
CA LYS A 32 7.60 14.86 2.90
C LYS A 32 8.45 13.95 2.01
N TYR A 33 9.60 14.44 1.56
CA TYR A 33 10.58 13.67 0.79
C TYR A 33 11.14 12.50 1.61
N GLY A 34 11.49 12.74 2.88
CA GLY A 34 11.97 11.69 3.78
C GLY A 34 10.96 10.56 3.95
N LEU A 35 9.69 10.90 4.17
CA LEU A 35 8.59 9.92 4.22
C LEU A 35 8.45 9.17 2.89
N ALA A 36 8.42 9.87 1.75
CA ALA A 36 8.32 9.23 0.44
C ALA A 36 9.50 8.26 0.16
N LEU A 37 10.71 8.63 0.56
CA LEU A 37 11.91 7.79 0.42
C LEU A 37 11.83 6.55 1.31
N GLN A 38 11.41 6.70 2.57
CA GLN A 38 11.20 5.55 3.47
C GLN A 38 10.15 4.58 2.92
N LEU A 39 9.03 5.10 2.41
CA LEU A 39 7.99 4.28 1.77
C LEU A 39 8.56 3.50 0.57
N SER A 40 9.30 4.19 -0.30
CA SER A 40 9.95 3.59 -1.48
C SER A 40 10.89 2.44 -1.09
N ASN A 41 11.74 2.69 -0.09
CA ASN A 41 12.71 1.70 0.39
C ASN A 41 12.01 0.48 1.02
N ALA A 42 10.94 0.71 1.78
CA ALA A 42 10.17 -0.37 2.39
C ALA A 42 9.53 -1.27 1.32
N ILE A 43 8.94 -0.68 0.27
CA ILE A 43 8.35 -1.47 -0.81
C ILE A 43 9.41 -2.16 -1.68
N ASN A 44 10.53 -1.50 -1.97
CA ASN A 44 11.65 -2.14 -2.66
C ASN A 44 12.13 -3.37 -1.89
N CYS A 45 12.29 -3.26 -0.57
CA CYS A 45 12.67 -4.38 0.30
C CYS A 45 11.67 -5.54 0.20
N LEU A 46 10.36 -5.27 0.21
CA LEU A 46 9.35 -6.32 0.01
C LEU A 46 9.49 -6.99 -1.37
N HIS A 47 9.62 -6.17 -2.43
CA HIS A 47 9.70 -6.65 -3.81
C HIS A 47 10.97 -7.48 -4.08
N GLU A 48 12.12 -7.11 -3.51
CA GLU A 48 13.37 -7.87 -3.55
C GLU A 48 13.24 -9.23 -2.84
N ASN A 49 12.41 -9.30 -1.79
CA ASN A 49 12.10 -10.54 -1.07
C ASN A 49 10.93 -11.33 -1.69
N GLY A 50 10.46 -10.95 -2.88
CA GLY A 50 9.36 -11.63 -3.57
C GLY A 50 7.99 -11.48 -2.89
N ILE A 51 7.82 -10.44 -2.07
CA ILE A 51 6.58 -10.12 -1.37
C ILE A 51 5.93 -8.92 -2.06
N VAL A 52 4.64 -9.04 -2.37
CA VAL A 52 3.81 -7.92 -2.84
C VAL A 52 2.79 -7.58 -1.76
N HIS A 53 2.63 -6.29 -1.45
CA HIS A 53 1.75 -5.85 -0.38
C HIS A 53 0.26 -5.93 -0.78
N LYS A 54 -0.09 -5.40 -1.96
CA LYS A 54 -1.42 -5.43 -2.60
C LYS A 54 -2.53 -4.63 -1.93
N ASP A 55 -2.23 -3.90 -0.86
CA ASP A 55 -3.21 -3.12 -0.11
C ASP A 55 -2.57 -1.85 0.45
N LEU A 56 -1.83 -1.17 -0.40
CA LEU A 56 -1.14 0.06 -0.04
C LEU A 56 -2.12 1.23 -0.13
N HIS A 57 -2.44 1.81 1.01
CA HIS A 57 -3.19 3.05 1.15
C HIS A 57 -2.82 3.72 2.47
N SER A 58 -3.23 4.97 2.67
CA SER A 58 -2.72 5.79 3.78
C SER A 58 -3.15 5.34 5.18
N ASN A 59 -4.10 4.40 5.29
CA ASN A 59 -4.44 3.76 6.58
C ASN A 59 -3.52 2.57 6.91
N ASN A 60 -2.87 1.95 5.91
CA ASN A 60 -1.92 0.85 6.09
C ASN A 60 -0.46 1.33 6.18
N VAL A 61 -0.23 2.63 6.05
CA VAL A 61 1.06 3.27 6.33
C VAL A 61 0.93 3.93 7.70
N LEU A 62 1.74 3.52 8.68
CA LEU A 62 1.76 4.08 10.03
C LEU A 62 2.95 5.00 10.23
N ILE A 63 2.84 5.92 11.19
CA ILE A 63 3.92 6.83 11.60
C ILE A 63 4.33 6.54 13.03
N HIS A 64 5.63 6.34 13.24
CA HIS A 64 6.26 6.17 14.55
C HIS A 64 7.54 6.98 14.56
N GLN A 65 7.70 7.90 15.51
CA GLN A 65 8.87 8.77 15.63
C GLN A 65 9.22 9.48 14.30
N ASN A 66 8.20 10.03 13.63
CA ASN A 66 8.29 10.67 12.30
C ASN A 66 8.86 9.76 11.18
N SER A 67 8.84 8.45 11.37
CA SER A 67 9.23 7.47 10.36
C SER A 67 8.07 6.54 10.01
N ILE A 68 8.07 6.04 8.77
CA ILE A 68 7.04 5.13 8.28
C ILE A 68 7.25 3.71 8.82
N LYS A 69 6.15 3.06 9.18
CA LYS A 69 6.05 1.61 9.33
C LYS A 69 4.91 1.11 8.45
N LEU A 70 5.17 0.10 7.63
CA LEU A 70 4.12 -0.57 6.86
C LEU A 70 3.35 -1.54 7.77
N ALA A 71 2.03 -1.52 7.64
CA ALA A 71 1.11 -2.36 8.38
C ALA A 71 0.21 -3.16 7.43
N ASP A 72 -0.56 -4.06 8.03
CA ASP A 72 -1.51 -4.93 7.36
C ASP A 72 -0.98 -5.74 6.15
N PHE A 73 -0.26 -6.80 6.49
CA PHE A 73 0.16 -7.81 5.53
C PHE A 73 -0.90 -8.89 5.29
N GLY A 74 -2.16 -8.68 5.70
CA GLY A 74 -3.23 -9.68 5.60
C GLY A 74 -3.55 -10.08 4.15
N LEU A 75 -3.37 -9.15 3.22
CA LEU A 75 -3.50 -9.38 1.78
C LEU A 75 -2.17 -9.63 1.06
N SER A 76 -1.06 -9.47 1.77
CA SER A 76 0.27 -9.74 1.25
C SER A 76 0.41 -11.22 0.94
N LYS A 77 0.92 -11.53 -0.25
CA LYS A 77 1.06 -12.91 -0.69
C LYS A 77 2.41 -13.16 -1.30
N ARG A 78 2.96 -14.34 -1.01
CA ARG A 78 3.97 -15.00 -1.84
C ARG A 78 3.36 -15.66 -3.08
N ILE A 79 2.32 -15.04 -3.67
CA ILE A 79 1.54 -15.50 -4.84
C ILE A 79 0.45 -16.52 -4.48
N ARG A 80 -0.83 -16.17 -4.72
CA ARG A 80 -1.88 -17.00 -5.40
C ARG A 80 -3.36 -16.65 -5.18
N ASP A 81 -3.79 -15.81 -4.23
CA ASP A 81 -5.24 -15.47 -4.14
C ASP A 81 -5.56 -13.98 -4.31
N ALA A 82 -6.65 -13.70 -5.04
CA ALA A 82 -7.29 -12.40 -5.11
C ALA A 82 -7.79 -12.00 -3.72
N GLY A 83 -7.40 -10.81 -3.25
CA GLY A 83 -7.91 -10.25 -2.00
C GLY A 83 -9.29 -9.62 -2.22
N GLN A 84 -10.06 -9.44 -1.15
CA GLN A 84 -11.26 -8.60 -1.19
C GLN A 84 -10.85 -7.14 -1.39
N ILE A 85 -11.50 -6.45 -2.31
CA ILE A 85 -11.30 -5.03 -2.56
C ILE A 85 -12.25 -4.25 -1.67
N SER A 86 -11.70 -3.36 -0.85
CA SER A 86 -12.49 -2.39 -0.09
C SER A 86 -12.73 -1.13 -0.95
N PHE A 87 -13.86 -0.46 -0.75
CA PHE A 87 -14.14 0.84 -1.39
C PHE A 87 -13.13 1.92 -1.00
N GLU A 88 -12.51 1.82 0.18
CA GLU A 88 -11.49 2.77 0.65
C GLU A 88 -10.15 2.61 -0.08
N THR A 89 -9.85 1.40 -0.58
CA THR A 89 -8.62 1.11 -1.33
C THR A 89 -8.75 1.51 -2.81
N VAL A 90 -9.97 1.65 -3.36
CA VAL A 90 -10.22 1.90 -4.80
C VAL A 90 -9.34 3.00 -5.40
N PRO A 91 -9.17 4.18 -4.78
CA PRO A 91 -8.26 5.22 -5.27
C PRO A 91 -6.82 4.79 -5.49
N TYR A 92 -6.34 3.82 -4.73
CA TYR A 92 -4.96 3.35 -4.70
C TYR A 92 -4.76 2.11 -5.58
N LEU A 93 -5.84 1.55 -6.14
CA LEU A 93 -5.76 0.35 -6.97
C LEU A 93 -5.39 0.69 -8.40
N ASP A 94 -4.43 -0.08 -8.93
CA ASP A 94 -4.09 -0.05 -10.34
C ASP A 94 -5.33 -0.37 -11.20
N PRO A 95 -5.72 0.49 -12.15
CA PRO A 95 -6.86 0.26 -13.03
C PRO A 95 -6.85 -1.08 -13.75
N GLU A 96 -5.66 -1.62 -14.08
CA GLU A 96 -5.54 -2.93 -14.73
C GLU A 96 -6.04 -4.08 -13.83
N VAL A 97 -6.08 -3.89 -12.51
CA VAL A 97 -6.65 -4.85 -11.55
C VAL A 97 -8.16 -5.01 -11.75
N PHE A 98 -8.88 -3.98 -12.19
CA PHE A 98 -10.32 -4.09 -12.45
C PHE A 98 -10.65 -4.94 -13.67
N GLY A 99 -9.82 -4.88 -14.73
CA GLY A 99 -9.94 -5.77 -15.89
C GLY A 99 -9.73 -7.26 -15.53
N ILE A 100 -9.04 -7.54 -14.43
CA ILE A 100 -8.74 -8.90 -13.95
C ILE A 100 -9.90 -9.53 -13.16
N ILE A 101 -10.77 -8.72 -12.55
CA ILE A 101 -11.85 -9.20 -11.66
C ILE A 101 -13.15 -9.45 -12.44
N GLY A 102 -13.36 -8.73 -13.55
CA GLY A 102 -14.55 -8.83 -14.38
C GLY A 102 -14.54 -9.95 -15.43
N GLU A 103 -13.37 -10.38 -15.91
CA GLU A 103 -13.25 -11.39 -16.95
C GLU A 103 -12.34 -12.54 -16.52
N ASN A 104 -12.92 -13.75 -16.41
CA ASN A 104 -12.26 -15.05 -16.33
C ASN A 104 -10.78 -15.01 -15.91
N SER A 105 -10.52 -15.20 -14.62
CA SER A 105 -9.21 -15.53 -14.01
C SER A 105 -8.40 -16.60 -14.79
N ARG A 106 -9.03 -17.35 -15.70
CA ARG A 106 -8.42 -18.27 -16.66
C ARG A 106 -7.38 -17.62 -17.59
N TYR A 107 -7.46 -16.33 -17.91
CA TYR A 107 -6.42 -15.67 -18.72
C TYR A 107 -5.10 -15.45 -17.95
N LEU A 108 -5.15 -15.36 -16.62
CA LEU A 108 -3.96 -15.20 -15.77
C LEU A 108 -3.12 -16.48 -15.67
N ASN A 109 -3.74 -17.64 -15.81
CA ASN A 109 -3.04 -18.94 -15.72
C ASN A 109 -2.17 -19.25 -16.95
N SER A 110 -2.25 -18.43 -18.02
CA SER A 110 -1.43 -18.61 -19.24
C SER A 110 -0.09 -17.88 -19.18
N SER A 111 0.03 -16.87 -18.32
CA SER A 111 1.27 -16.15 -18.06
C SER A 111 1.96 -16.78 -16.86
N GLY A 112 3.12 -17.42 -17.07
CA GLY A 112 3.88 -18.07 -15.99
C GLY A 112 4.07 -17.18 -14.76
N GLU A 113 4.22 -17.81 -13.58
CA GLU A 113 4.17 -17.19 -12.25
C GLU A 113 4.99 -15.89 -12.13
N ASN A 114 6.18 -15.84 -12.74
CA ASN A 114 7.03 -14.65 -12.75
C ASN A 114 6.37 -13.42 -13.39
N LYS A 115 5.61 -13.58 -14.48
CA LYS A 115 4.88 -12.47 -15.12
C LYS A 115 3.70 -11.98 -14.27
N GLN A 116 3.16 -12.83 -13.41
CA GLN A 116 2.09 -12.43 -12.49
C GLN A 116 2.65 -11.61 -11.32
N ILE A 117 3.77 -12.04 -10.73
CA ILE A 117 4.48 -11.31 -9.68
C ILE A 117 4.86 -9.91 -10.16
N GLU A 118 5.49 -9.81 -11.33
CA GLU A 118 5.95 -8.52 -11.85
C GLU A 118 4.79 -7.54 -12.11
N ARG A 119 3.63 -8.03 -12.54
CA ARG A 119 2.41 -7.19 -12.63
C ARG A 119 1.92 -6.74 -11.25
N GLN A 120 1.91 -7.64 -10.28
CA GLN A 120 1.50 -7.30 -8.91
C GLN A 120 2.45 -6.29 -8.25
N LYS A 121 3.76 -6.40 -8.49
CA LYS A 121 4.73 -5.38 -8.08
C LYS A 121 4.42 -4.02 -8.71
N LYS A 122 4.11 -3.96 -10.01
CA LYS A 122 3.70 -2.72 -10.69
C LYS A 122 2.42 -2.12 -10.08
N SER A 123 1.48 -2.96 -9.65
CA SER A 123 0.30 -2.49 -8.93
C SER A 123 0.66 -1.82 -7.60
N ASP A 124 1.60 -2.35 -6.81
CA ASP A 124 2.10 -1.67 -5.61
C ASP A 124 2.73 -0.30 -5.98
N ILE A 125 3.46 -0.21 -7.10
CA ILE A 125 4.06 1.06 -7.57
C ILE A 125 2.98 2.09 -7.89
N TYR A 126 1.87 1.69 -8.51
CA TYR A 126 0.73 2.60 -8.73
C TYR A 126 0.21 3.16 -7.42
N SER A 127 -0.04 2.29 -6.42
CA SER A 127 -0.53 2.69 -5.11
C SER A 127 0.41 3.67 -4.41
N ILE A 128 1.72 3.47 -4.50
CA ILE A 128 2.73 4.42 -3.99
C ILE A 128 2.62 5.77 -4.71
N GLY A 129 2.38 5.79 -6.02
CA GLY A 129 2.17 7.03 -6.77
C GLY A 129 1.00 7.84 -6.21
N VAL A 130 -0.10 7.18 -5.85
CA VAL A 130 -1.27 7.81 -5.20
C VAL A 130 -0.91 8.31 -3.79
N LEU A 131 -0.14 7.54 -3.02
CA LEU A 131 0.35 7.94 -1.71
C LEU A 131 1.29 9.15 -1.78
N PHE A 132 2.13 9.26 -2.81
CA PHE A 132 2.97 10.43 -3.05
C PHE A 132 2.14 11.67 -3.38
N TRP A 133 1.10 11.50 -4.19
CA TRP A 133 0.16 12.58 -4.44
C TRP A 133 -0.52 13.05 -3.14
N GLU A 134 -0.97 12.12 -2.28
CA GLU A 134 -1.55 12.46 -0.97
C GLU A 134 -0.54 13.13 -0.03
N LEU A 135 0.71 12.64 0.04
CA LEU A 135 1.80 13.27 0.79
C LEU A 135 2.07 14.70 0.32
N SER A 136 2.01 14.93 -0.99
CA SER A 136 2.30 16.24 -1.60
C SER A 136 1.16 17.24 -1.36
N SER A 137 -0.09 16.78 -1.44
CA SER A 137 -1.30 17.62 -1.45
C SER A 137 -1.99 17.72 -0.09
N GLY A 138 -1.80 16.74 0.79
CA GLY A 138 -2.50 16.58 2.07
C GLY A 138 -3.95 16.11 1.92
N LYS A 139 -4.42 15.94 0.69
CA LYS A 139 -5.82 15.65 0.37
C LYS A 139 -6.03 14.15 0.22
N LYS A 140 -7.22 13.69 0.59
CA LYS A 140 -7.65 12.33 0.29
C LYS A 140 -7.80 12.19 -1.24
N PRO A 141 -7.26 11.14 -1.86
CA PRO A 141 -7.41 10.89 -3.30
C PRO A 141 -8.88 10.80 -3.71
N PHE A 142 -9.25 11.49 -4.79
CA PHE A 142 -10.60 11.54 -5.37
C PHE A 142 -11.72 11.90 -4.36
N ALA A 143 -11.39 12.73 -3.36
CA ALA A 143 -12.40 13.35 -2.52
C ALA A 143 -12.95 14.59 -3.22
N ASP A 144 -14.07 14.41 -3.93
CA ASP A 144 -14.92 15.49 -4.44
C ASP A 144 -15.90 15.96 -3.36
#